data_AF-A0AAW0UXK8-F1
#
_entry.id   AF-A0AAW0UXK8-F1
#
_cell.length_a   1.000
_cell.length_b   1.000
_cell.length_c   1.000
_cell.angle_alpha   90.00
_cell.angle_beta   90.00
_cell.angle_gamma   90.00
#
_symmetry.space_group_name_H-M   'P 1'
#
loop_
_entity.id
_entity.type
_entity.pdbx_description
1 polymer ?
#
loop_
_entity_poly.entity_id
_entity_poly.type
_entity_poly.pdbx_seq_one_letter_code
_entity_poly.pdbx_strand_id
1 'polypeptide(L)'
;MKELYVTTQNREPSATAALSASVSQNGTELVKMARHSKIQLEVLRLYKQCLRAAEKKPGFYDNVQYEFRKNATIPKTEILRVEHLLRQGWRKLKMMQDPFVNSMGRFQK
;
A
#
# COMPACT_ATOMS: atom_id res chain seq x y z
N MET A 1 75.31 -10.57 3.83
CA MET A 1 74.20 -9.98 4.62
C MET A 1 73.31 -9.18 3.68
N LYS A 2 72.03 -9.57 3.62
CA LYS A 2 70.82 -8.83 3.20
C LYS A 2 70.74 -8.31 1.75
N GLU A 3 70.03 -9.10 0.95
CA GLU A 3 69.22 -8.61 -0.17
C GLU A 3 68.17 -7.61 0.31
N LEU A 4 67.91 -6.54 -0.44
CA LEU A 4 66.62 -5.86 -0.46
C LEU A 4 66.32 -5.25 -1.85
N TYR A 5 65.47 -5.99 -2.57
CA TYR A 5 64.37 -5.58 -3.46
C TYR A 5 64.54 -4.42 -4.46
N VAL A 6 64.49 -4.84 -5.73
CA VAL A 6 63.90 -4.15 -6.88
C VAL A 6 62.44 -3.78 -6.59
N THR A 7 61.98 -2.60 -7.05
CA THR A 7 60.82 -2.41 -7.95
C THR A 7 60.31 -0.97 -7.89
N THR A 8 60.11 -0.43 -9.09
CA THR A 8 59.50 0.86 -9.43
C THR A 8 58.08 1.00 -8.89
N GLN A 9 57.49 2.19 -9.10
CA GLN A 9 56.06 2.53 -8.98
C GLN A 9 55.69 3.40 -7.77
N ASN A 10 56.03 4.70 -7.85
CA ASN A 10 55.24 5.77 -7.23
C ASN A 10 54.69 6.66 -8.34
N ARG A 11 53.66 6.16 -9.03
CA ARG A 11 52.72 7.01 -9.78
C ARG A 11 51.46 7.07 -8.93
N GLU A 12 51.38 8.11 -8.11
CA GLU A 12 50.16 8.55 -7.43
C GLU A 12 48.97 8.60 -8.41
N PRO A 13 47.91 7.80 -8.22
CA PRO A 13 46.60 8.14 -8.75
C PRO A 13 45.80 8.84 -7.65
N SER A 14 45.69 10.16 -7.84
CA SER A 14 44.75 11.10 -7.22
C SER A 14 43.47 10.49 -6.63
N ALA A 15 43.17 10.96 -5.42
CA ALA A 15 42.08 10.58 -4.53
C ALA A 15 40.66 10.96 -5.00
N THR A 16 40.25 10.59 -6.22
CA THR A 16 38.96 11.05 -6.81
C THR A 16 38.04 9.98 -7.40
N ALA A 17 38.26 8.68 -7.22
CA ALA A 17 37.32 7.67 -7.77
C ALA A 17 36.99 6.47 -6.86
N ALA A 18 37.44 6.45 -5.61
CA ALA A 18 37.09 5.40 -4.64
C ALA A 18 35.72 5.63 -3.94
N LEU A 19 34.76 6.28 -4.61
CA LEU A 19 33.43 6.61 -4.08
C LEU A 19 32.31 6.12 -5.01
N SER A 20 32.39 4.86 -5.45
CA SER A 20 31.23 4.13 -5.98
C SER A 20 31.11 2.76 -5.32
N ALA A 21 31.31 2.77 -4.00
CA ALA A 21 30.93 1.69 -3.11
C ALA A 21 29.45 1.32 -3.36
N SER A 22 29.23 0.03 -3.63
CA SER A 22 28.02 -0.67 -3.22
C SER A 22 26.71 -0.17 -3.82
N VAL A 23 26.51 -0.42 -5.12
CA VAL A 23 25.14 -0.50 -5.67
C VAL A 23 24.43 -1.65 -4.95
N SER A 24 23.64 -1.25 -3.96
CA SER A 24 22.78 -2.08 -3.12
C SER A 24 21.86 -2.94 -3.97
N GLN A 25 22.13 -4.25 -4.00
CA GLN A 25 21.18 -5.27 -4.42
C GLN A 25 20.06 -5.42 -3.39
N ASN A 26 19.17 -4.42 -3.24
CA ASN A 26 17.95 -4.57 -2.45
C ASN A 26 16.88 -3.66 -3.05
N GLY A 27 15.86 -4.22 -3.69
CA GLY A 27 14.74 -3.39 -4.15
C GLY A 27 13.63 -4.08 -4.93
N THR A 28 13.88 -5.27 -5.46
CA THR A 28 12.84 -6.07 -6.13
C THR A 28 12.73 -7.43 -5.48
N GLU A 29 12.52 -7.43 -4.17
CA GLU A 29 11.91 -8.59 -3.52
C GLU A 29 10.54 -8.73 -4.18
N LEU A 30 10.43 -9.73 -5.07
CA LEU A 30 9.22 -10.14 -5.74
C LEU A 30 8.10 -10.11 -4.71
N VAL A 31 7.23 -9.11 -4.78
CA VAL A 31 6.04 -9.01 -3.96
C VAL A 31 5.22 -10.24 -4.32
N LYS A 32 5.44 -11.32 -3.58
CA LYS A 32 4.67 -12.55 -3.66
C LYS A 32 3.27 -12.09 -3.31
N MET A 33 2.45 -11.81 -4.33
CA MET A 33 1.08 -11.37 -4.15
C MET A 33 0.40 -12.48 -3.36
N ALA A 34 0.30 -12.28 -2.05
CA ALA A 34 -0.33 -13.23 -1.16
C ALA A 34 -1.71 -13.48 -1.76
N ARG A 35 -2.02 -14.75 -2.08
CA ARG A 35 -3.28 -15.09 -2.73
C ARG A 35 -4.40 -14.61 -1.80
N HIS A 36 -5.05 -13.53 -2.19
CA HIS A 36 -6.14 -12.97 -1.40
C HIS A 36 -7.32 -13.95 -1.41
N SER A 37 -7.92 -14.16 -0.25
CA SER A 37 -9.16 -14.92 -0.18
C SER A 37 -10.27 -14.20 -0.96
N LYS A 38 -11.31 -14.93 -1.37
CA LYS A 38 -12.45 -14.35 -2.10
C LYS A 38 -13.03 -13.13 -1.37
N ILE A 39 -13.21 -13.24 -0.05
CA ILE A 39 -13.72 -12.15 0.79
C ILE A 39 -12.78 -10.95 0.82
N GLN A 40 -11.45 -11.16 0.85
CA GLN A 40 -10.48 -10.05 0.78
C GLN A 40 -10.55 -9.33 -0.58
N LEU A 41 -10.69 -10.09 -1.67
CA LEU A 41 -10.90 -9.50 -3.00
C LEU A 41 -12.20 -8.70 -3.07
N GLU A 42 -13.27 -9.17 -2.43
CA GLU A 42 -14.53 -8.43 -2.35
C GLU A 42 -14.39 -7.13 -1.55
N VAL A 43 -13.68 -7.14 -0.43
CA VAL A 43 -13.37 -5.91 0.33
C VAL A 43 -12.62 -4.90 -0.54
N LEU A 44 -11.61 -5.35 -1.27
CA LEU A 44 -10.83 -4.47 -2.16
C LEU A 44 -11.68 -3.95 -3.34
N ARG A 45 -12.56 -4.78 -3.90
CA ARG A 45 -13.50 -4.36 -4.96
C ARG A 45 -14.45 -3.29 -4.44
N LEU A 46 -15.05 -3.51 -3.27
CA LEU A 46 -15.95 -2.55 -2.64
C LEU A 46 -15.24 -1.23 -2.38
N TYR A 47 -14.03 -1.27 -1.79
CA TYR A 47 -13.24 -0.06 -1.53
C TYR A 47 -13.02 0.76 -2.80
N LYS A 48 -12.54 0.12 -3.88
CA LYS A 48 -12.30 0.80 -5.17
C LYS A 48 -13.58 1.40 -5.75
N GLN A 49 -14.72 0.71 -5.63
CA GLN A 49 -15.99 1.23 -6.11
C GLN A 49 -16.48 2.42 -5.28
N CYS A 50 -16.32 2.38 -3.96
CA CYS A 50 -16.62 3.52 -3.09
C CYS A 50 -15.77 4.75 -3.45
N LEU A 51 -14.47 4.58 -3.68
CA LEU A 51 -13.60 5.70 -4.10
C LEU A 51 -14.04 6.31 -5.43
N ARG A 52 -14.40 5.48 -6.42
CA ARG A 52 -14.92 5.95 -7.72
C ARG A 52 -16.25 6.70 -7.58
N ALA A 53 -17.15 6.22 -6.73
CA ALA A 53 -18.40 6.93 -6.45
C ALA A 53 -18.17 8.25 -5.69
N ALA A 54 -17.14 8.27 -4.83
CA ALA A 54 -16.77 9.44 -4.05
C ALA A 54 -16.05 10.53 -4.86
N GLU A 55 -15.37 10.21 -5.95
CA GLU A 55 -14.64 11.17 -6.79
C GLU A 55 -15.54 12.33 -7.29
N LYS A 56 -16.84 12.05 -7.47
CA LYS A 56 -17.83 13.02 -7.93
C LYS A 56 -18.49 13.83 -6.80
N LYS A 57 -18.15 13.58 -5.54
CA LYS A 57 -18.85 14.13 -4.36
C LYS A 57 -17.84 14.60 -3.29
N PRO A 58 -17.78 15.90 -2.95
CA PRO A 58 -16.84 16.41 -1.96
C PRO A 58 -17.09 15.80 -0.56
N GLY A 59 -16.03 15.49 0.17
CA GLY A 59 -16.09 14.92 1.53
C GLY A 59 -16.41 13.42 1.63
N PHE A 60 -16.86 12.78 0.55
CA PHE A 60 -17.11 11.33 0.55
C PHE A 60 -15.81 10.53 0.55
N TYR A 61 -14.78 11.04 -0.12
CA TYR A 61 -13.48 10.35 -0.24
C TYR A 61 -12.84 10.14 1.13
N ASP A 62 -12.75 11.20 1.93
CA ASP A 62 -12.16 11.17 3.27
C ASP A 62 -12.95 10.26 4.22
N ASN A 63 -14.28 10.30 4.12
CA ASN A 63 -15.15 9.45 4.92
C ASN A 63 -14.92 7.96 4.58
N VAL A 64 -14.89 7.61 3.29
CA VAL A 64 -14.59 6.24 2.85
C VAL A 64 -13.21 5.80 3.32
N GLN A 65 -12.17 6.62 3.14
CA GLN A 65 -10.82 6.27 3.62
C GLN A 65 -10.78 6.05 5.13
N TYR A 66 -11.38 6.97 5.90
CA TYR A 66 -11.43 6.87 7.35
C TYR A 66 -12.10 5.57 7.80
N GLU A 67 -13.26 5.24 7.24
CA GLU A 67 -14.03 4.06 7.63
C GLU A 67 -13.31 2.75 7.28
N PHE A 68 -12.70 2.67 6.09
CA PHE A 68 -11.93 1.49 5.71
C PHE A 68 -10.66 1.35 6.57
N ARG A 69 -9.97 2.46 6.92
CA ARG A 69 -8.83 2.42 7.84
C ARG A 69 -9.25 1.99 9.25
N LYS A 70 -10.38 2.51 9.76
CA LYS A 70 -10.94 2.12 11.06
C LYS A 70 -11.24 0.61 11.11
N ASN A 71 -11.83 0.07 10.05
CA ASN A 71 -12.19 -1.35 9.99
C ASN A 71 -11.02 -2.27 9.60
N ALA A 72 -9.89 -1.73 9.14
CA ALA A 72 -8.70 -2.51 8.81
C ALA A 72 -8.03 -3.15 10.05
N THR A 73 -8.36 -2.68 11.25
CA THR A 73 -7.91 -3.28 12.52
C THR A 73 -8.64 -4.58 12.86
N ILE A 74 -9.73 -4.91 12.15
CA ILE A 74 -10.50 -6.12 12.38
C ILE A 74 -9.66 -7.34 11.98
N PRO A 75 -9.51 -8.34 12.87
CA PRO A 75 -8.80 -9.57 12.55
C PRO A 75 -9.40 -10.28 11.34
N LYS A 76 -8.53 -10.81 10.46
CA LYS A 76 -8.95 -11.58 9.27
C LYS A 76 -9.71 -12.87 9.60
N THR A 77 -9.62 -13.33 10.86
CA THR A 77 -10.31 -14.50 11.41
C THR A 77 -11.78 -14.23 11.71
N GLU A 78 -12.19 -12.98 11.91
CA GLU A 78 -13.59 -12.61 12.19
C GLU A 78 -14.43 -12.52 10.90
N ILE A 79 -14.52 -13.66 10.19
CA ILE A 79 -15.14 -13.72 8.86
C ILE A 79 -16.58 -13.17 8.89
N LEU A 80 -17.40 -13.57 9.87
CA LEU A 80 -18.79 -13.11 10.00
C LEU A 80 -18.89 -11.59 10.18
N ARG A 81 -17.95 -10.99 10.92
CA ARG A 81 -17.92 -9.54 11.13
C ARG A 81 -17.55 -8.82 9.84
N VAL A 82 -16.53 -9.32 9.12
CA VAL A 82 -16.12 -8.78 7.82
C VAL A 82 -17.25 -8.90 6.80
N GLU A 83 -17.94 -10.02 6.75
CA GLU A 83 -19.10 -10.21 5.87
C GLU A 83 -20.25 -9.28 6.20
N HIS A 84 -20.56 -9.09 7.48
CA HIS A 84 -21.59 -8.14 7.90
C HIS A 84 -21.25 -6.74 7.38
N LEU A 85 -20.00 -6.30 7.57
CA LEU A 85 -19.54 -4.99 7.10
C LEU A 85 -19.53 -4.86 5.59
N LEU A 86 -19.14 -5.92 4.88
CA LEU A 86 -19.24 -5.98 3.43
C LEU A 86 -20.68 -5.75 2.96
N ARG A 87 -21.65 -6.47 3.53
CA ARG A 87 -23.07 -6.30 3.18
C ARG A 87 -23.56 -4.88 3.44
N GLN A 88 -23.18 -4.26 4.56
CA GLN A 88 -23.54 -2.87 4.85
C GLN A 88 -22.86 -1.89 3.88
N GLY A 89 -21.58 -2.12 3.56
CA GLY A 89 -20.81 -1.30 2.66
C GLY A 89 -21.37 -1.33 1.23
N TRP A 90 -21.81 -2.49 0.73
CA TRP A 90 -22.49 -2.60 -0.57
C TRP A 90 -23.80 -1.81 -0.61
N ARG A 91 -24.59 -1.83 0.46
CA ARG A 91 -25.81 -1.00 0.56
C ARG A 91 -25.47 0.49 0.53
N LYS A 92 -24.43 0.89 1.26
CA LYS A 92 -23.94 2.28 1.27
C LYS A 92 -23.41 2.72 -0.09
N LEU A 93 -22.66 1.87 -0.79
CA LEU A 93 -22.22 2.15 -2.15
C LEU A 93 -23.39 2.42 -3.08
N LYS A 94 -24.46 1.61 -3.01
CA LYS A 94 -25.68 1.85 -3.80
C LYS A 94 -26.28 3.23 -3.50
N MET A 95 -26.27 3.67 -2.24
CA MET A 95 -26.68 5.03 -1.87
C MET A 95 -25.71 6.10 -2.39
N MET A 96 -24.39 5.85 -2.38
CA MET A 96 -23.40 6.81 -2.92
C MET A 96 -23.53 7.01 -4.42
N GLN A 97 -23.94 5.97 -5.14
CA GLN A 97 -24.16 6.03 -6.58
C GLN A 97 -25.42 6.81 -6.94
N ASP A 98 -26.31 7.06 -5.98
CA ASP A 98 -27.49 7.90 -6.18
C ASP A 98 -27.06 9.38 -6.36
N PRO A 99 -27.47 10.03 -7.47
CA PRO A 99 -27.12 11.43 -7.73
C PRO A 99 -27.68 12.38 -6.67
N PHE A 100 -28.81 12.06 -6.03
CA PHE A 100 -29.49 12.94 -5.08
C PHE A 100 -28.90 12.90 -3.65
N VAL A 101 -28.00 11.96 -3.37
CA VAL A 101 -27.37 11.83 -2.05
C VAL A 101 -26.16 12.75 -1.95
N ASN A 102 -26.30 13.86 -1.22
CA ASN A 102 -25.26 14.88 -1.09
C ASN A 102 -24.41 14.76 0.19
N SER A 103 -24.78 13.88 1.11
CA SER A 103 -24.04 13.65 2.36
C SER A 103 -24.14 12.19 2.80
N MET A 104 -23.09 11.68 3.43
CA MET A 104 -23.05 10.30 3.94
C MET A 104 -22.59 10.28 5.40
N GLY A 105 -23.36 9.59 6.25
CA GLY A 105 -22.97 9.28 7.62
C GLY A 105 -21.94 8.14 7.72
N ARG A 106 -21.37 7.96 8.92
CA ARG A 106 -20.39 6.90 9.27
C ARG A 106 -20.85 5.51 8.82
N PHE A 107 -19.90 4.64 8.45
CA PHE A 107 -20.21 3.28 7.96
C PHE A 107 -20.71 2.37 9.06
N GLN A 108 -20.23 2.60 10.27
CA GLN A 108 -20.60 1.87 11.46
C GLN A 108 -20.82 2.84 12.63
N LYS A 109 -21.91 2.62 13.37
CA LYS A 109 -22.18 3.27 14.65
C LYS A 109 -21.26 2.68 15.73
#